data_AF-A0A354UTJ4-F1
#
_entry.id   AF-A0A354UTJ4-F1
#
_cell.length_a   1.000
_cell.length_b   1.000
_cell.length_c   1.000
_cell.angle_alpha   90.00
_cell.angle_beta   90.00
_cell.angle_gamma   90.00
#
_symmetry.space_group_name_H-M   'P 1'
#
loop_
_entity.id
_entity.type
_entity.pdbx_description
1 polymer ?
#
loop_
_entity_poly.entity_id
_entity_poly.type
_entity_poly.pdbx_seq_one_letter_code
_entity_poly.pdbx_strand_id
1 'polypeptide(L)'
;MKRIMSIALCLVLALSLAACGQTAAPAATTAPAASAAPAATAAPATTAAPAAEKLSGTVSTDGSTSMEKVIGALGEAFMEANPGTTFTYNPTGSGSGIQAVQEGRCDIGLSSRALKDAEKEAGLTETVLAYDGIAMIVNPANPVEDLTIAQIADIYTGKITNWSEVGGNDSQIVLIGREAGSGTRGGFEEIV
;
A
#
# COMPACT_ATOMS: atom_id res chain seq x y z
N MET A 1 -6.07 -31.11 24.07
CA MET A 1 -5.78 -30.68 25.46
C MET A 1 -4.49 -29.85 25.54
N LYS A 2 -4.37 -28.75 24.76
CA LYS A 2 -3.19 -27.86 24.76
C LYS A 2 -3.57 -26.38 24.52
N ARG A 3 -4.80 -25.99 24.85
CA ARG A 3 -5.34 -24.63 24.65
C ARG A 3 -6.11 -24.13 25.86
N ILE A 4 -5.53 -24.24 27.06
CA ILE A 4 -6.13 -23.70 28.31
C ILE A 4 -5.06 -23.00 29.19
N MET A 5 -3.79 -22.97 28.80
CA MET A 5 -2.69 -22.53 29.67
C MET A 5 -2.07 -21.18 29.25
N SER A 6 -2.89 -20.16 29.02
CA SER A 6 -2.40 -18.80 28.71
C SER A 6 -3.24 -17.65 29.27
N ILE A 7 -4.14 -17.91 30.22
CA ILE A 7 -5.04 -16.87 30.80
C ILE A 7 -4.73 -16.59 32.29
N ALA A 8 -3.67 -17.18 32.86
CA ALA A 8 -3.33 -17.05 34.28
C ALA A 8 -2.00 -16.30 34.53
N LEU A 9 -1.84 -15.09 33.98
CA LEU A 9 -0.71 -14.20 34.32
C LEU A 9 -1.13 -12.72 34.46
N CYS A 10 -2.41 -12.43 34.70
CA CYS A 10 -2.92 -11.05 34.85
C CYS A 10 -3.28 -10.64 36.28
N LEU A 11 -2.80 -11.33 37.31
CA LEU A 11 -3.10 -10.97 38.70
C LEU A 11 -1.87 -11.25 39.57
N VAL A 12 -1.03 -10.24 39.78
CA VAL A 12 -0.35 -9.84 41.02
C VAL A 12 0.67 -8.76 40.64
N LEU A 13 0.29 -7.48 40.73
CA LEU A 13 1.16 -6.40 41.22
C LEU A 13 0.34 -5.12 41.40
N ALA A 14 -0.31 -5.01 42.55
CA ALA A 14 -0.78 -3.74 43.10
C ALA A 14 -0.22 -3.66 44.52
N LEU A 15 0.63 -2.67 44.79
CA LEU A 15 0.56 -1.80 45.97
C LEU A 15 1.74 -0.82 45.99
N SER A 16 1.44 0.39 46.50
CA SER A 16 2.34 1.49 46.89
C SER A 16 2.72 2.48 45.76
N LEU A 17 2.59 3.79 45.87
CA LEU A 17 2.47 4.68 47.03
C LEU A 17 1.72 5.98 46.63
N ALA A 18 0.91 6.51 47.55
CA ALA A 18 0.15 7.74 47.45
C ALA A 18 1.03 9.00 47.50
N ALA A 19 0.63 10.07 46.78
CA ALA A 19 1.09 11.43 47.06
C ALA A 19 -0.06 12.43 46.83
N CYS A 20 -0.24 13.29 47.82
CA CYS A 20 -1.42 14.07 48.14
C CYS A 20 -1.76 15.20 47.16
N GLY A 21 -3.06 15.45 47.03
CA GLY A 21 -3.60 16.71 46.55
C GLY A 21 -3.67 17.77 47.65
N GLN A 22 -3.84 19.03 47.24
CA GLN A 22 -4.48 20.06 48.04
C GLN A 22 -5.08 21.14 47.15
N THR A 23 -6.40 21.22 47.17
CA THR A 23 -7.20 22.36 46.71
C THR A 23 -7.89 22.90 47.95
N ALA A 24 -7.69 24.17 48.26
CA ALA A 24 -8.48 24.90 49.25
C ALA A 24 -8.69 26.34 48.75
N ALA A 25 -9.95 26.75 48.69
CA ALA A 25 -10.42 28.13 48.60
C ALA A 25 -10.85 28.60 50.01
N PRO A 26 -11.45 29.79 50.18
CA PRO A 26 -10.88 31.14 50.09
C PRO A 26 -10.98 31.87 51.46
N ALA A 27 -10.26 32.99 51.63
CA ALA A 27 -10.52 33.92 52.73
C ALA A 27 -10.28 35.37 52.29
N ALA A 28 -11.22 36.23 52.68
CA ALA A 28 -11.36 37.61 52.25
C ALA A 28 -10.66 38.64 53.16
N THR A 29 -10.60 39.88 52.66
CA THR A 29 -10.33 41.19 53.32
C THR A 29 -8.84 41.48 53.56
N THR A 30 -8.22 42.53 53.00
CA THR A 30 -8.49 43.98 53.17
C THR A 30 -7.66 44.79 52.15
N ALA A 31 -8.19 45.92 51.66
CA ALA A 31 -7.45 46.97 50.93
C ALA A 31 -6.82 47.97 51.96
N PRO A 32 -5.84 48.85 51.61
CA PRO A 32 -6.02 49.90 50.60
C PRO A 32 -4.78 50.36 49.77
N ALA A 33 -5.12 51.01 48.64
CA ALA A 33 -4.52 52.19 47.99
C ALA A 33 -3.12 52.19 47.33
N ALA A 34 -3.18 52.45 46.00
CA ALA A 34 -2.36 53.35 45.16
C ALA A 34 -0.91 52.97 44.77
N SER A 35 -0.70 52.75 43.46
CA SER A 35 0.04 53.66 42.55
C SER A 35 0.61 52.95 41.31
N ALA A 36 0.47 53.62 40.16
CA ALA A 36 1.24 53.50 38.90
C ALA A 36 1.14 52.22 38.04
N ALA A 37 0.56 52.39 36.85
CA ALA A 37 0.73 51.51 35.69
C ALA A 37 2.16 51.56 35.14
N PRO A 38 2.64 50.48 34.49
CA PRO A 38 3.06 50.66 33.10
C PRO A 38 2.67 49.52 32.14
N ALA A 39 2.42 49.94 30.90
CA ALA A 39 2.64 49.26 29.62
C ALA A 39 2.11 47.82 29.42
N ALA A 40 1.03 47.74 28.63
CA ALA A 40 0.56 46.52 27.99
C ALA A 40 1.68 45.85 27.18
N THR A 41 2.05 44.64 27.59
CA THR A 41 2.92 43.75 26.81
C THR A 41 2.06 43.16 25.69
N ALA A 42 2.37 43.50 24.44
CA ALA A 42 1.72 42.91 23.27
C ALA A 42 2.00 41.40 23.25
N ALA A 43 0.94 40.60 23.21
CA ALA A 43 1.03 39.16 22.97
C ALA A 43 1.72 38.92 21.61
N PRO A 44 2.61 37.92 21.49
CA PRO A 44 3.22 37.61 20.22
C PRO A 44 2.12 37.16 19.25
N ALA A 45 2.04 37.83 18.11
CA ALA A 45 1.16 37.43 17.03
C ALA A 45 1.48 35.99 16.64
N THR A 46 0.53 35.08 16.88
CA THR A 46 0.56 33.74 16.34
C THR A 46 0.55 33.87 14.81
N THR A 47 1.70 33.71 14.18
CA THR A 47 1.78 33.52 12.72
C THR A 47 0.95 32.27 12.41
N ALA A 48 -0.24 32.49 11.87
CA ALA A 48 -1.08 31.41 11.36
C ALA A 48 -0.25 30.64 10.34
N ALA A 49 -0.16 29.32 10.53
CA ALA A 49 0.37 28.42 9.52
C ALA A 49 -0.35 28.69 8.19
N PRO A 50 0.37 28.72 7.05
CA PRO A 50 -0.26 28.94 5.76
C PRO A 50 -1.37 27.90 5.58
N ALA A 51 -2.57 28.36 5.25
CA ALA A 51 -3.68 27.49 4.93
C ALA A 51 -3.25 26.56 3.80
N ALA A 52 -3.35 25.24 4.01
CA ALA A 52 -3.01 24.26 3.00
C ALA A 52 -3.77 24.59 1.72
N GLU A 53 -3.04 24.81 0.62
CA GLU A 53 -3.68 25.04 -0.68
C GLU A 53 -4.54 23.82 -1.02
N LYS A 54 -5.81 24.08 -1.34
CA LYS A 54 -6.73 23.01 -1.74
C LYS A 54 -6.31 22.52 -3.12
N LEU A 55 -5.89 21.25 -3.18
CA LEU A 55 -5.56 20.58 -4.44
C LEU A 55 -6.79 20.57 -5.37
N SER A 56 -6.54 20.71 -6.68
CA SER A 56 -7.57 20.63 -7.71
C SER A 56 -7.01 20.07 -9.02
N GLY A 57 -7.90 19.63 -9.91
CA GLY A 57 -7.54 19.06 -11.21
C GLY A 57 -7.73 17.56 -11.29
N THR A 58 -7.14 16.92 -12.30
CA THR A 58 -7.25 15.48 -12.52
C THR A 58 -5.90 14.81 -12.29
N VAL A 59 -5.90 13.70 -11.56
CA VAL A 59 -4.79 12.75 -11.49
C VAL A 59 -5.17 11.53 -12.32
N SER A 60 -4.48 11.36 -13.43
CA SER A 60 -4.71 10.29 -14.41
C SER A 60 -3.69 9.18 -14.27
N THR A 61 -4.17 7.94 -14.25
CA THR A 61 -3.33 6.75 -14.12
C THR A 61 -3.60 5.75 -15.23
N ASP A 62 -2.55 5.07 -15.67
CA ASP A 62 -2.63 4.09 -16.75
C ASP A 62 -1.70 2.91 -16.46
N GLY A 63 -2.15 1.68 -16.68
CA GLY A 63 -1.28 0.51 -16.73
C GLY A 63 -1.85 -0.71 -16.04
N SER A 64 -1.11 -1.23 -15.06
CA SER A 64 -1.34 -2.55 -14.47
C SER A 64 -2.80 -2.83 -14.11
N THR A 65 -3.29 -3.96 -14.62
CA THR A 65 -4.60 -4.50 -14.31
C THR A 65 -4.65 -5.22 -12.97
N SER A 66 -3.51 -5.72 -12.46
CA SER A 66 -3.51 -6.38 -11.13
C SER A 66 -3.67 -5.38 -9.98
N MET A 67 -3.43 -4.09 -10.24
CA MET A 67 -3.55 -3.03 -9.24
C MET A 67 -4.96 -2.46 -9.09
N GLU A 68 -5.91 -2.84 -9.95
CA GLU A 68 -7.26 -2.22 -10.05
C GLU A 68 -7.92 -1.97 -8.69
N LYS A 69 -7.99 -3.00 -7.84
CA LYS A 69 -8.67 -2.88 -6.53
C LYS A 69 -7.95 -1.94 -5.59
N VAL A 70 -6.62 -2.01 -5.55
CA VAL A 70 -5.80 -1.20 -4.63
C VAL A 70 -5.81 0.26 -5.09
N ILE A 71 -5.59 0.51 -6.38
CA ILE A 71 -5.54 1.87 -6.90
C ILE A 71 -6.92 2.53 -6.90
N GLY A 72 -8.00 1.77 -7.12
CA GLY A 72 -9.36 2.27 -6.98
C GLY A 72 -9.64 2.78 -5.57
N ALA A 73 -9.33 1.97 -4.54
CA ALA A 73 -9.51 2.37 -3.14
C ALA A 73 -8.65 3.59 -2.76
N LEU A 74 -7.42 3.67 -3.25
CA LEU A 74 -6.55 4.83 -3.03
C LEU A 74 -7.07 6.08 -3.74
N GLY A 75 -7.59 5.93 -4.97
CA GLY A 75 -8.20 7.01 -5.73
C GLY A 75 -9.44 7.58 -5.04
N GLU A 76 -10.32 6.72 -4.54
CA GLU A 76 -11.49 7.11 -3.74
C GLU A 76 -11.08 7.89 -2.50
N ALA A 77 -10.15 7.35 -1.70
CA ALA A 77 -9.65 8.02 -0.50
C ALA A 77 -8.96 9.35 -0.81
N PHE A 78 -8.22 9.43 -1.92
CA PHE A 78 -7.58 10.66 -2.37
C PHE A 78 -8.60 11.74 -2.72
N MET A 79 -9.66 11.39 -3.46
CA MET A 79 -10.73 12.32 -3.81
C MET A 79 -11.54 12.77 -2.58
N GLU A 80 -11.77 11.88 -1.61
CA GLU A 80 -12.43 12.24 -0.35
C GLU A 80 -11.61 13.26 0.44
N ALA A 81 -10.29 13.04 0.53
CA ALA A 81 -9.37 13.97 1.20
C ALA A 81 -9.17 15.28 0.41
N ASN A 82 -9.40 15.27 -0.91
CA ASN A 82 -9.17 16.39 -1.80
C ASN A 82 -10.38 16.65 -2.73
N PRO A 83 -11.46 17.27 -2.24
CA PRO A 83 -12.72 17.40 -2.99
C PRO A 83 -12.65 18.19 -4.31
N GLY A 84 -11.56 18.92 -4.56
CA GLY A 84 -11.32 19.63 -5.82
C GLY A 84 -10.67 18.76 -6.91
N THR A 85 -10.35 17.51 -6.61
CA THR A 85 -9.60 16.61 -7.48
C THR A 85 -10.47 15.51 -8.07
N THR A 86 -10.11 15.05 -9.26
CA THR A 86 -10.65 13.83 -9.88
C THR A 86 -9.53 12.82 -10.04
N PHE A 87 -9.82 11.55 -9.81
CA PHE A 87 -8.92 10.44 -10.09
C PHE A 87 -9.44 9.61 -11.25
N THR A 88 -8.57 9.22 -12.19
CA THR A 88 -8.92 8.30 -13.27
C THR A 88 -7.96 7.12 -13.34
N TYR A 89 -8.51 5.95 -13.70
CA TYR A 89 -7.78 4.69 -13.85
C TYR A 89 -8.06 4.07 -15.22
N ASN A 90 -6.98 3.79 -15.96
CA ASN A 90 -7.03 3.13 -17.26
C ASN A 90 -6.28 1.77 -17.23
N PRO A 91 -6.98 0.61 -17.27
CA PRO A 91 -6.38 -0.72 -17.12
C PRO A 91 -5.81 -1.28 -18.43
N THR A 92 -4.66 -0.79 -18.89
CA THR A 92 -4.06 -1.20 -20.19
C THR A 92 -2.96 -2.27 -20.09
N GLY A 93 -2.46 -2.55 -18.88
CA GLY A 93 -1.29 -3.41 -18.63
C GLY A 93 0.00 -2.62 -18.39
N SER A 94 0.92 -3.21 -17.61
CA SER A 94 2.11 -2.50 -17.10
C SER A 94 3.00 -1.90 -18.19
N GLY A 95 3.24 -2.63 -19.29
CA GLY A 95 4.05 -2.10 -20.39
C GLY A 95 3.46 -0.84 -21.02
N SER A 96 2.14 -0.86 -21.26
CA SER A 96 1.41 0.28 -21.82
C SER A 96 1.34 1.45 -20.85
N GLY A 97 1.20 1.20 -19.55
CA GLY A 97 1.23 2.24 -18.52
C GLY A 97 2.58 2.93 -18.38
N ILE A 98 3.68 2.16 -18.42
CA ILE A 98 5.05 2.72 -18.41
C ILE A 98 5.27 3.60 -19.64
N GLN A 99 4.85 3.14 -20.82
CA GLN A 99 4.93 3.93 -22.04
C GLN A 99 4.05 5.20 -21.95
N ALA A 100 2.85 5.08 -21.37
CA ALA A 100 1.93 6.21 -21.22
C ALA A 100 2.50 7.34 -20.38
N VAL A 101 3.10 7.04 -19.23
CA VAL A 101 3.71 8.07 -18.37
C VAL A 101 4.96 8.66 -19.03
N GLN A 102 5.77 7.84 -19.72
CA GLN A 102 6.95 8.31 -20.44
C GLN A 102 6.60 9.29 -21.57
N GLU A 103 5.48 9.06 -22.25
CA GLU A 103 4.95 9.92 -23.32
C GLU A 103 4.11 11.09 -22.79
N GLY A 104 3.94 11.22 -21.47
CA GLY A 104 3.13 12.27 -20.84
C GLY A 104 1.62 12.13 -21.09
N ARG A 105 1.14 10.93 -21.40
CA ARG A 105 -0.29 10.63 -21.61
C ARG A 105 -1.06 10.40 -20.31
N CYS A 106 -0.36 10.12 -19.22
CA CYS A 106 -0.91 10.04 -17.87
C CYS A 106 0.08 10.62 -16.85
N ASP A 107 -0.40 10.90 -15.65
CA ASP A 107 0.42 11.43 -14.56
C ASP A 107 1.20 10.30 -13.86
N ILE A 108 0.60 9.10 -13.75
CA ILE A 108 1.20 7.94 -13.08
C ILE A 108 1.04 6.67 -13.93
N GLY A 109 2.16 6.05 -14.27
CA GLY A 109 2.21 4.72 -14.87
C GLY A 109 2.16 3.63 -13.79
N LEU A 110 1.18 2.74 -13.86
CA LEU A 110 1.00 1.63 -12.92
C LEU A 110 1.72 0.38 -13.45
N SER A 111 2.59 -0.23 -12.64
CA SER A 111 3.38 -1.40 -13.05
C SER A 111 3.46 -2.48 -11.96
N SER A 112 3.23 -3.73 -12.38
CA SER A 112 3.47 -4.95 -11.56
C SER A 112 4.81 -5.64 -11.86
N ARG A 113 5.77 -4.90 -12.42
CA ARG A 113 7.16 -5.31 -12.58
C ARG A 113 8.07 -4.12 -12.31
N ALA A 114 9.35 -4.39 -12.02
CA ALA A 114 10.35 -3.34 -11.95
C ALA A 114 10.51 -2.63 -13.30
N LEU A 115 10.96 -1.37 -13.24
CA LEU A 115 11.41 -0.66 -14.44
C LEU A 115 12.69 -1.32 -14.98
N LYS A 116 12.77 -1.45 -16.30
CA LYS A 116 13.99 -1.86 -17.01
C LYS A 116 15.01 -0.73 -16.97
N ASP A 117 16.29 -1.04 -17.14
CA ASP A 117 17.35 -0.04 -17.15
C ASP A 117 17.11 1.07 -18.17
N ALA A 118 16.70 0.72 -19.40
CA ALA A 118 16.37 1.70 -20.43
C ALA A 118 15.20 2.64 -20.05
N GLU A 119 14.23 2.15 -19.25
CA GLU A 119 13.11 2.95 -18.77
C GLU A 119 13.56 3.94 -17.67
N LYS A 120 14.51 3.50 -16.81
CA LYS A 120 15.15 4.36 -15.79
C LYS A 120 16.04 5.42 -16.42
N GLU A 121 16.84 5.04 -17.42
CA GLU A 121 17.69 5.96 -18.19
C GLU A 121 16.88 7.02 -18.94
N ALA A 122 15.64 6.69 -19.32
CA ALA A 122 14.69 7.65 -19.89
C ALA A 122 14.09 8.63 -18.86
N GLY A 123 14.51 8.57 -17.59
CA GLY A 123 14.11 9.49 -16.53
C GLY A 123 12.89 9.04 -15.73
N LEU A 124 12.35 7.84 -15.97
CA LEU A 124 11.29 7.31 -15.12
C LEU A 124 11.84 6.93 -13.74
N THR A 125 11.07 7.26 -12.72
CA THR A 125 11.33 6.87 -11.34
C THR A 125 10.20 5.97 -10.85
N GLU A 126 10.54 5.00 -10.01
CA GLU A 126 9.59 4.06 -9.44
C GLU A 126 9.33 4.37 -7.97
N THR A 127 8.06 4.29 -7.56
CA THR A 127 7.65 4.32 -6.15
C THR A 127 7.01 2.98 -5.83
N VAL A 128 7.60 2.23 -4.89
CA VAL A 128 7.06 0.94 -4.48
C VAL A 128 5.81 1.17 -3.63
N LEU A 129 4.65 0.81 -4.18
CA LEU A 129 3.37 0.89 -3.46
C LEU A 129 3.15 -0.32 -2.55
N ALA A 130 3.42 -1.52 -3.07
CA ALA A 130 3.17 -2.78 -2.38
C ALA A 130 4.00 -3.92 -3.02
N TYR A 131 4.12 -5.03 -2.30
CA TYR A 131 4.61 -6.30 -2.82
C TYR A 131 3.43 -7.23 -3.08
N ASP A 132 3.43 -7.88 -4.23
CA ASP A 132 2.39 -8.83 -4.67
C ASP A 132 3.02 -10.21 -4.93
N GLY A 133 2.22 -11.26 -4.73
CA GLY A 133 2.63 -12.65 -4.93
C GLY A 133 1.97 -13.24 -6.17
N ILE A 134 2.76 -13.92 -7.01
CA ILE A 134 2.24 -14.70 -8.14
C ILE A 134 2.02 -16.14 -7.65
N ALA A 135 0.79 -16.62 -7.76
CA ALA A 135 0.44 -18.00 -7.45
C ALA A 135 0.12 -18.79 -8.72
N MET A 136 0.63 -20.00 -8.79
CA MET A 136 0.22 -20.98 -9.80
C MET A 136 -1.11 -21.59 -9.38
N ILE A 137 -2.07 -21.61 -10.30
CA ILE A 137 -3.37 -22.26 -10.07
C ILE A 137 -3.58 -23.34 -11.12
N VAL A 138 -4.23 -24.42 -10.69
CA VAL A 138 -4.62 -25.54 -11.55
C VAL A 138 -6.13 -25.77 -11.43
N ASN A 139 -6.68 -26.60 -12.31
CA ASN A 139 -8.07 -27.03 -12.19
C ASN A 139 -8.29 -27.74 -10.82
N PRO A 140 -9.39 -27.48 -10.09
CA PRO A 140 -9.65 -28.11 -8.79
C PRO A 140 -9.66 -29.66 -8.79
N ALA A 141 -9.86 -30.30 -9.94
CA ALA A 141 -9.80 -31.76 -10.08
C ALA A 141 -8.37 -32.32 -10.25
N ASN A 142 -7.36 -31.46 -10.39
CA ASN A 142 -5.96 -31.85 -10.46
C ASN A 142 -5.42 -32.06 -9.04
N PRO A 143 -4.92 -33.26 -8.68
CA PRO A 143 -4.47 -33.57 -7.33
C PRO A 143 -3.05 -33.04 -7.01
N VAL A 144 -2.35 -32.40 -7.95
CA VAL A 144 -1.03 -31.83 -7.70
C VAL A 144 -1.15 -30.66 -6.71
N GLU A 145 -0.55 -30.80 -5.53
CA GLU A 145 -0.60 -29.80 -4.47
C GLU A 145 0.58 -28.81 -4.50
N ASP A 146 1.72 -29.20 -5.06
CA ASP A 146 2.94 -28.38 -5.09
C ASP A 146 3.80 -28.67 -6.33
N LEU A 147 4.55 -27.67 -6.76
CA LEU A 147 5.50 -27.74 -7.87
C LEU A 147 6.72 -26.88 -7.55
N THR A 148 7.90 -27.44 -7.80
CA THR A 148 9.13 -26.65 -7.75
C THR A 148 9.18 -25.65 -8.91
N ILE A 149 9.92 -24.55 -8.74
CA ILE A 149 10.15 -23.57 -9.82
C ILE A 149 10.71 -24.24 -11.08
N ALA A 150 11.63 -25.21 -10.92
CA ALA A 150 12.18 -25.96 -12.05
C ALA A 150 11.12 -26.77 -12.80
N GLN A 151 10.19 -27.42 -12.10
CA GLN A 151 9.08 -28.13 -12.74
C GLN A 151 8.13 -27.15 -13.46
N ILE A 152 7.86 -25.98 -12.88
CA ILE A 152 7.05 -24.95 -13.53
C ILE A 152 7.76 -24.49 -14.82
N ALA A 153 9.06 -24.22 -14.79
CA ALA A 153 9.85 -23.87 -15.97
C ALA A 153 9.81 -24.98 -17.03
N ASP A 154 9.99 -26.23 -16.64
CA ASP A 154 9.94 -27.37 -17.56
C ASP A 154 8.55 -27.58 -18.16
N ILE A 155 7.47 -27.27 -17.42
CA ILE A 155 6.10 -27.24 -17.92
C ILE A 155 5.92 -26.12 -18.95
N TYR A 156 6.34 -24.89 -18.63
CA TYR A 156 6.17 -23.72 -19.52
C TYR A 156 7.09 -23.75 -20.76
N THR A 157 8.19 -24.51 -20.70
CA THR A 157 9.07 -24.79 -21.85
C THR A 157 8.68 -26.03 -22.65
N GLY A 158 7.63 -26.76 -22.22
CA GLY A 158 7.08 -27.91 -22.92
C GLY A 158 7.91 -29.20 -22.79
N LYS A 159 8.84 -29.27 -21.83
CA LYS A 159 9.55 -30.51 -21.50
C LYS A 159 8.67 -31.46 -20.68
N ILE A 160 7.89 -30.91 -19.76
CA ILE A 160 6.83 -31.62 -19.05
C ILE A 160 5.51 -31.25 -19.73
N THR A 161 4.75 -32.25 -20.17
CA THR A 161 3.52 -32.02 -20.94
C THR A 161 2.33 -32.80 -20.41
N ASN A 162 2.55 -33.67 -19.42
CA ASN A 162 1.50 -34.46 -18.77
C ASN A 162 1.62 -34.35 -17.24
N TRP A 163 0.47 -34.23 -16.57
CA TRP A 163 0.42 -34.09 -15.11
C TRP A 163 0.99 -35.31 -14.36
N SER A 164 0.95 -36.50 -14.96
CA SER A 164 1.53 -37.72 -14.36
C SER A 164 3.05 -37.63 -14.16
N GLU A 165 3.75 -36.78 -14.92
CA GLU A 165 5.19 -36.54 -14.76
C GLU A 165 5.54 -35.76 -13.48
N VAL A 166 4.53 -35.14 -12.87
CA VAL A 166 4.66 -34.35 -11.64
C VAL A 166 3.71 -34.84 -10.53
N GLY A 167 3.28 -36.10 -10.61
CA GLY A 167 2.48 -36.75 -9.56
C GLY A 167 0.97 -36.53 -9.66
N GLY A 168 0.48 -35.98 -10.78
CA GLY A 168 -0.93 -35.80 -11.07
C GLY A 168 -1.56 -36.97 -11.84
N ASN A 169 -2.75 -36.71 -12.38
CA ASN A 169 -3.46 -37.67 -13.24
C ASN A 169 -2.73 -37.83 -14.58
N ASP A 170 -2.91 -38.96 -15.27
CA ASP A 170 -2.50 -39.10 -16.67
C ASP A 170 -3.41 -38.22 -17.55
N SER A 171 -2.97 -36.99 -17.78
CA SER A 171 -3.74 -35.94 -18.44
C SER A 171 -2.80 -34.88 -18.99
N GLN A 172 -3.06 -34.45 -20.22
CA GLN A 172 -2.30 -33.40 -20.88
C GLN A 172 -2.36 -32.08 -20.10
N ILE A 173 -1.23 -31.40 -20.00
CA ILE A 173 -1.15 -30.04 -19.47
C ILE A 173 -1.58 -29.05 -20.54
N VAL A 174 -2.55 -28.21 -20.21
CA VAL A 174 -2.96 -27.06 -21.02
C VAL A 174 -2.48 -25.80 -20.33
N LEU A 175 -1.53 -25.11 -20.97
CA LEU A 175 -0.97 -23.86 -20.45
C LEU A 175 -1.93 -22.70 -20.69
N ILE A 176 -2.21 -21.93 -19.63
CA ILE A 176 -2.92 -20.66 -19.71
C ILE A 176 -1.95 -19.58 -19.25
N GLY A 177 -1.69 -18.61 -20.12
CA GLY A 177 -0.78 -17.51 -19.87
C GLY A 177 -1.43 -16.16 -20.14
N ARG A 178 -0.72 -15.11 -19.76
CA ARG A 178 -1.11 -13.73 -20.04
C ARG A 178 -0.53 -13.25 -21.37
N GLU A 179 -1.21 -12.26 -21.94
CA GLU A 179 -0.80 -11.51 -23.13
C GLU A 179 0.58 -10.84 -22.99
N ALA A 180 1.21 -10.51 -24.12
CA ALA A 180 2.42 -9.71 -24.14
C ALA A 180 2.14 -8.30 -23.56
N GLY A 181 3.08 -7.75 -22.79
CA GLY A 181 2.92 -6.46 -22.10
C GLY A 181 2.31 -6.56 -20.69
N SER A 182 1.84 -7.75 -20.28
CA SER A 182 1.43 -8.02 -18.91
C SER A 182 2.61 -7.94 -17.93
N GLY A 183 2.45 -7.15 -16.86
CA GLY A 183 3.44 -7.11 -15.78
C GLY A 183 3.52 -8.42 -15.00
N THR A 184 2.39 -9.07 -14.74
CA THR A 184 2.35 -10.39 -14.07
C THR A 184 3.11 -11.43 -14.88
N ARG A 185 2.99 -11.39 -16.23
CA ARG A 185 3.78 -12.25 -17.10
C ARG A 185 5.28 -11.94 -17.00
N GLY A 186 5.65 -10.66 -17.08
CA GLY A 186 7.04 -10.25 -16.96
C GLY A 186 7.66 -10.67 -15.63
N GLY A 187 6.93 -10.49 -14.52
CA GLY A 187 7.37 -10.96 -13.20
C GLY A 187 7.48 -12.48 -13.11
N PHE A 188 6.54 -13.22 -13.73
CA PHE A 188 6.63 -14.68 -13.81
C PHE A 188 7.87 -15.14 -14.58
N GLU A 189 8.13 -14.58 -15.76
CA GLU A 189 9.29 -14.92 -16.62
C GLU A 189 10.64 -14.53 -15.99
N GLU A 190 10.66 -13.60 -15.04
CA GLU A 190 11.88 -13.24 -14.29
C GLU A 190 12.16 -14.24 -13.15
N ILE A 191 11.12 -14.83 -12.57
CA ILE A 191 11.21 -15.74 -11.42
C ILE A 191 11.44 -17.20 -11.85
N VAL A 192 10.86 -17.61 -12.98
CA VAL A 192 10.78 -18.99 -13.47
C VAL A 192 11.67 -19.19 -14.70
#